data_AF-A0A962M8X9-F1
#
_entry.id   AF-A0A962M8X9-F1
#
_cell.length_a   1.000
_cell.length_b   1.000
_cell.length_c   1.000
_cell.angle_alpha   90.00
_cell.angle_beta   90.00
_cell.angle_gamma   90.00
#
_symmetry.space_group_name_H-M   'P 1'
#
loop_
_entity.id
_entity.type
_entity.pdbx_description
1 polymer ?
#
loop_
_entity_poly.entity_id
_entity_poly.type
_entity_poly.pdbx_seq_one_letter_code
_entity_poly.pdbx_strand_id
1 'polypeptide(L)'
;YKRVWDRTFTKRYFEYPIPAWFYSSLAGGGKIFTGKDLMIHELQAEAWTPDGYEIKDAPVEELYKSMNPSRLKNRIKYAADTGMRTVDLWGAEWWYQMKVNRNEPGLWDTAKQELAYWKIHKN
;
A
#
# COMPACT_ATOMS: atom_id res chain seq x y z
N TYR A 1 -5.09 -3.10 4.96
CA TYR A 1 -3.81 -3.67 4.48
C TYR A 1 -4.06 -4.91 3.67
N LYS A 2 -3.19 -5.27 2.71
CA LYS A 2 -3.40 -6.50 1.93
C LYS A 2 -2.33 -7.55 2.11
N ARG A 3 -1.06 -7.19 2.30
CA ARG A 3 0.00 -8.19 2.50
C ARG A 3 0.42 -8.23 3.96
N VAL A 4 0.27 -9.37 4.62
CA VAL A 4 0.56 -9.50 6.06
C VAL A 4 1.39 -10.74 6.32
N TRP A 5 2.20 -10.70 7.37
CA TRP A 5 2.89 -11.88 7.88
C TRP A 5 1.94 -12.68 8.77
N ASP A 6 1.72 -13.96 8.46
CA ASP A 6 1.00 -14.86 9.34
C ASP A 6 1.90 -15.33 10.49
N ARG A 7 1.65 -14.77 11.68
CA ARG A 7 2.36 -15.12 12.92
C ARG A 7 1.91 -16.46 13.52
N THR A 8 0.86 -17.09 13.03
CA THR A 8 0.24 -18.25 13.68
C THR A 8 0.73 -19.57 13.08
N PHE A 9 0.13 -20.02 11.98
CA PHE A 9 0.28 -21.37 11.47
C PHE A 9 1.29 -21.46 10.32
N THR A 10 1.18 -20.59 9.33
CA THR A 10 1.93 -20.77 8.08
C THR A 10 3.32 -20.14 8.11
N LYS A 11 3.55 -19.15 8.98
CA LYS A 11 4.81 -18.36 9.03
C LYS A 11 5.22 -17.91 7.62
N ARG A 12 4.26 -17.32 6.91
CA ARG A 12 4.39 -16.86 5.51
C ARG A 12 3.69 -15.54 5.31
N TYR A 13 4.11 -14.81 4.28
CA TYR A 13 3.38 -13.65 3.79
C TYR A 13 2.14 -14.08 3.01
N PHE A 14 1.00 -13.54 3.40
CA PHE A 14 -0.29 -13.76 2.75
C PHE A 14 -0.82 -12.46 2.15
N GLU A 15 -1.50 -12.55 1.00
CA GLU A 15 -2.20 -11.44 0.37
C GLU A 15 -3.71 -11.61 0.52
N TYR A 16 -4.40 -10.65 1.14
CA TYR A 16 -5.85 -10.65 1.25
C TYR A 16 -6.51 -10.60 -0.13
N PRO A 17 -7.39 -11.56 -0.47
CA PRO A 17 -7.90 -11.74 -1.82
C PRO A 17 -9.11 -10.84 -2.13
N ILE A 18 -9.29 -9.72 -1.41
CA ILE A 18 -10.45 -8.84 -1.61
C ILE A 18 -10.16 -7.90 -2.80
N PRO A 19 -10.96 -7.95 -3.88
CA PRO A 19 -10.79 -7.10 -5.05
C PRO A 19 -11.27 -5.66 -4.80
N ALA A 20 -10.83 -4.71 -5.63
CA ALA A 20 -11.16 -3.29 -5.44
C ALA A 20 -12.66 -2.99 -5.54
N TRP A 21 -13.38 -3.69 -6.44
CA TRP A 21 -14.82 -3.50 -6.65
C TRP A 21 -15.66 -3.77 -5.40
N PHE A 22 -15.19 -4.64 -4.50
CA PHE A 22 -15.87 -4.89 -3.23
C PHE A 22 -15.91 -3.60 -2.40
N TYR A 23 -14.78 -2.91 -2.27
CA TYR A 23 -14.70 -1.63 -1.57
C TYR A 23 -15.37 -0.50 -2.34
N SER A 24 -15.37 -0.51 -3.68
CA SER A 24 -16.19 0.41 -4.49
C SER A 24 -17.67 0.27 -4.17
N SER A 25 -18.16 -0.96 -4.01
CA SER A 25 -19.56 -1.24 -3.67
C SER A 25 -19.92 -0.70 -2.28
N LEU A 26 -19.02 -0.88 -1.31
CA LEU A 26 -19.17 -0.30 0.03
C LEU A 26 -19.15 1.23 0.01
N ALA A 27 -18.26 1.85 -0.78
CA ALA A 27 -18.19 3.30 -0.94
C ALA A 27 -19.46 3.87 -1.58
N GLY A 28 -19.95 3.25 -2.66
CA GLY A 28 -21.20 3.64 -3.31
C GLY A 28 -22.41 3.48 -2.39
N GLY A 29 -22.53 2.35 -1.70
CA GLY A 29 -23.59 2.13 -0.71
C GLY A 29 -23.53 3.15 0.44
N GLY A 30 -22.35 3.35 1.02
CA GLY A 30 -22.11 4.35 2.06
C GLY A 30 -22.55 5.75 1.64
N LYS A 31 -22.22 6.16 0.41
CA LYS A 31 -22.65 7.44 -0.17
C LYS A 31 -24.16 7.53 -0.31
N ILE A 32 -24.83 6.48 -0.80
CA ILE A 32 -26.28 6.45 -0.96
C ILE A 32 -27.00 6.58 0.39
N PHE A 33 -26.56 5.84 1.40
CA PHE A 33 -27.26 5.81 2.70
C PHE A 33 -26.92 6.97 3.63
N THR A 34 -25.72 7.53 3.52
CA THR A 34 -25.24 8.56 4.46
C THR A 34 -24.99 9.93 3.84
N GLY A 35 -24.96 10.02 2.50
CA GLY A 35 -24.55 11.22 1.77
C GLY A 35 -23.04 11.51 1.83
N LYS A 36 -22.24 10.71 2.54
CA LYS A 36 -20.80 10.93 2.77
C LYS A 36 -19.95 10.02 1.88
N ASP A 37 -18.86 10.56 1.35
CA ASP A 37 -17.87 9.79 0.60
C ASP A 37 -16.98 9.00 1.56
N LEU A 38 -16.70 7.74 1.24
CA LEU A 38 -15.69 6.97 1.95
C LEU A 38 -14.29 7.32 1.46
N MET A 39 -13.32 7.14 2.34
CA MET A 39 -11.90 7.33 2.06
C MET A 39 -11.08 6.14 2.51
N ILE A 40 -9.91 5.98 1.93
CA ILE A 40 -8.89 5.06 2.44
C ILE A 40 -8.02 5.86 3.40
N HIS A 41 -8.23 5.69 4.70
CA HIS A 41 -7.42 6.36 5.73
C HIS A 41 -6.01 5.81 5.85
N GLU A 42 -5.76 4.57 5.41
CA GLU A 42 -4.40 4.03 5.42
C GLU A 42 -4.20 2.96 4.35
N LEU A 43 -3.60 3.35 3.24
CA LEU A 43 -3.14 2.44 2.21
C LEU A 43 -1.77 1.89 2.60
N GLN A 44 -1.68 0.57 2.72
CA GLN A 44 -0.41 -0.12 3.00
C GLN A 44 0.63 0.16 1.93
N ALA A 45 1.59 1.02 2.22
CA ALA A 45 2.59 1.44 1.25
C ALA A 45 4.03 1.20 1.73
N GLU A 46 4.21 0.56 2.89
CA GLU A 46 5.49 0.10 3.43
C GLU A 46 5.56 -1.41 3.67
N ALA A 47 6.76 -1.89 3.99
CA ALA A 47 7.00 -3.27 4.36
C ALA A 47 6.50 -3.55 5.79
N TRP A 48 5.85 -4.69 5.98
CA TRP A 48 5.57 -5.26 7.29
C TRP A 48 6.48 -6.45 7.47
N THR A 49 7.27 -6.44 8.54
CA THR A 49 8.30 -7.45 8.78
C THR A 49 7.74 -8.68 9.53
N PRO A 50 8.39 -9.85 9.41
CA PRO A 50 8.07 -11.01 10.23
C PRO A 50 8.63 -10.86 11.65
N ASP A 51 8.28 -11.80 12.52
CA ASP A 51 8.81 -11.84 13.89
C ASP A 51 10.35 -11.88 13.87
N GLY A 52 10.99 -11.06 14.71
CA GLY A 52 12.46 -10.98 14.82
C GLY A 52 13.12 -9.97 13.88
N TYR A 53 12.36 -9.25 13.06
CA TYR A 53 12.85 -8.19 12.19
C TYR A 53 12.19 -6.86 12.51
N GLU A 54 12.99 -5.79 12.61
CA GLU A 54 12.51 -4.42 12.66
C GLU A 54 12.64 -3.77 11.27
N ILE A 55 11.66 -2.97 10.87
CA ILE A 55 11.65 -2.36 9.52
C ILE A 55 12.91 -1.51 9.25
N LYS A 56 13.48 -0.91 10.31
CA LYS A 56 14.65 -0.03 10.24
C LYS A 56 15.95 -0.75 9.87
N ASP A 57 16.10 -2.02 10.22
CA ASP A 57 17.37 -2.77 10.10
C ASP A 57 17.25 -4.13 9.40
N ALA A 58 16.05 -4.62 9.13
CA ALA A 58 15.84 -5.85 8.36
C ALA A 58 16.52 -5.79 6.98
N PRO A 59 17.05 -6.90 6.43
CA PRO A 59 17.61 -6.94 5.08
C PRO A 59 16.62 -6.46 4.01
N VAL A 60 17.12 -5.83 2.96
CA VAL A 60 16.29 -5.30 1.85
C VAL A 60 15.47 -6.42 1.22
N GLU A 61 16.06 -7.60 1.07
CA GLU A 61 15.43 -8.78 0.48
C GLU A 61 14.23 -9.23 1.30
N GLU A 62 14.31 -9.13 2.63
CA GLU A 62 13.21 -9.47 3.53
C GLU A 62 12.09 -8.41 3.44
N LEU A 63 12.46 -7.13 3.50
CA LEU A 63 11.51 -6.03 3.35
C LEU A 63 10.74 -6.12 2.01
N TYR A 64 11.45 -6.45 0.94
CA TYR A 64 10.90 -6.60 -0.41
C TYR A 64 10.03 -7.85 -0.59
N LYS A 65 10.03 -8.81 0.35
CA LYS A 65 9.00 -9.86 0.38
C LYS A 65 7.64 -9.31 0.79
N SER A 66 7.58 -8.24 1.59
CA SER A 66 6.35 -7.53 1.93
C SER A 66 6.03 -6.44 0.90
N MET A 67 6.89 -5.44 0.76
CA MET A 67 6.63 -4.29 -0.12
C MET A 67 7.84 -4.00 -0.97
N ASN A 68 7.63 -3.95 -2.28
CA ASN A 68 8.66 -3.61 -3.26
C ASN A 68 8.06 -2.63 -4.28
N PRO A 69 8.86 -2.03 -5.18
CA PRO A 69 8.37 -1.06 -6.15
C PRO A 69 7.16 -1.53 -6.96
N SER A 70 7.19 -2.77 -7.47
CA SER A 70 6.08 -3.34 -8.23
C SER A 70 4.80 -3.48 -7.40
N ARG A 71 4.91 -3.93 -6.14
CA ARG A 71 3.76 -4.03 -5.24
C ARG A 71 3.21 -2.67 -4.85
N LEU A 72 4.07 -1.68 -4.63
CA LEU A 72 3.65 -0.31 -4.32
C LEU A 72 2.82 0.27 -5.47
N LYS A 73 3.31 0.15 -6.71
CA LYS A 73 2.54 0.53 -7.91
C LYS A 73 1.17 -0.16 -7.95
N ASN A 74 1.14 -1.47 -7.79
CA ASN A 74 -0.11 -2.23 -7.80
C ASN A 74 -1.05 -1.84 -6.64
N ARG A 75 -0.51 -1.41 -5.50
CA ARG A 75 -1.28 -0.95 -4.36
C ARG A 75 -1.92 0.42 -4.61
N ILE A 76 -1.17 1.35 -5.20
CA ILE A 76 -1.69 2.67 -5.60
C ILE A 76 -2.78 2.49 -6.66
N LYS A 77 -2.53 1.66 -7.68
CA LYS A 77 -3.55 1.31 -8.67
C LYS A 77 -4.79 0.69 -8.02
N TYR A 78 -4.62 -0.26 -7.10
CA TYR A 78 -5.74 -0.88 -6.38
C TYR A 78 -6.58 0.17 -5.65
N ALA A 79 -5.95 1.15 -5.01
CA ALA A 79 -6.66 2.26 -4.36
C ALA A 79 -7.44 3.10 -5.38
N ALA A 80 -6.83 3.46 -6.51
CA ALA A 80 -7.50 4.18 -7.58
C ALA A 80 -8.69 3.39 -8.16
N ASP A 81 -8.54 2.08 -8.35
CA ASP A 81 -9.59 1.18 -8.83
C ASP A 81 -10.79 1.09 -7.87
N THR A 82 -10.65 1.49 -6.60
CA THR A 82 -11.80 1.56 -5.69
C THR A 82 -12.76 2.70 -6.01
N GLY A 83 -12.30 3.74 -6.72
CA GLY A 83 -13.06 4.96 -6.97
C GLY A 83 -13.10 5.94 -5.79
N MET A 84 -12.48 5.62 -4.64
CA MET A 84 -12.36 6.56 -3.53
C MET A 84 -11.37 7.68 -3.87
N ARG A 85 -11.78 8.94 -3.65
CA ARG A 85 -11.01 10.13 -4.09
C ARG A 85 -9.95 10.60 -3.10
N THR A 86 -10.11 10.21 -1.84
CA THR A 86 -9.20 10.52 -0.72
C THR A 86 -8.55 9.24 -0.26
N VAL A 87 -7.22 9.20 -0.34
CA VAL A 87 -6.38 8.05 -0.02
C VAL A 87 -5.14 8.57 0.69
N ASP A 88 -4.97 8.18 1.93
CA ASP A 88 -3.77 8.45 2.72
C ASP A 88 -2.83 7.24 2.61
N LEU A 89 -1.57 7.49 2.27
CA LEU A 89 -0.56 6.44 2.10
C LEU A 89 0.33 6.38 3.33
N TRP A 90 0.58 5.15 3.80
CA TRP A 90 1.49 4.91 4.91
C TRP A 90 2.79 4.28 4.40
N GLY A 91 3.88 5.05 4.43
CA GLY A 91 5.22 4.55 4.05
C GLY A 91 6.24 5.57 3.54
N ALA A 92 5.91 6.86 3.48
CA ALA A 92 6.80 7.88 2.89
C ALA A 92 8.19 7.95 3.56
N GLU A 93 8.23 7.86 4.89
CA GLU A 93 9.47 7.85 5.66
C GLU A 93 10.33 6.62 5.33
N TRP A 94 9.69 5.46 5.20
CA TRP A 94 10.37 4.23 4.84
C TRP A 94 10.93 4.26 3.40
N TRP A 95 10.19 4.81 2.43
CA TRP A 95 10.74 4.99 1.07
C TRP A 95 11.97 5.88 1.05
N TYR A 96 11.96 6.95 1.84
CA TYR A 96 13.10 7.85 1.98
C TYR A 96 14.29 7.15 2.62
N GLN A 97 14.06 6.39 3.71
CA GLN A 97 15.09 5.58 4.37
C GLN A 97 15.73 4.56 3.41
N MET A 98 14.91 3.86 2.61
CA MET A 98 15.39 2.91 1.60
C MET A 98 16.30 3.60 0.58
N LYS A 99 15.93 4.80 0.13
CA LYS A 99 16.73 5.60 -0.79
C LYS A 99 18.07 6.04 -0.18
N VAL A 100 18.06 6.64 1.01
CA VAL A 100 19.24 7.36 1.54
C VAL A 100 20.19 6.48 2.33
N ASN A 101 19.68 5.49 3.06
CA ASN A 101 20.51 4.63 3.92
C ASN A 101 20.88 3.30 3.24
N ARG A 102 20.05 2.82 2.30
CA ARG A 102 20.18 1.48 1.71
C ARG A 102 20.48 1.51 0.21
N ASN A 103 20.59 2.70 -0.39
CA ASN A 103 20.83 2.90 -1.83
C ASN A 103 19.78 2.21 -2.73
N GLU A 104 18.53 2.16 -2.27
CA GLU A 104 17.41 1.50 -2.94
C GLU A 104 16.30 2.51 -3.27
N PRO A 105 16.48 3.36 -4.31
CA PRO A 105 15.55 4.45 -4.63
C PRO A 105 14.22 4.00 -5.25
N GLY A 106 14.08 2.72 -5.63
CA GLY A 106 12.97 2.25 -6.46
C GLY A 106 11.57 2.51 -5.88
N LEU A 107 11.41 2.46 -4.56
CA LEU A 107 10.13 2.77 -3.89
C LEU A 107 9.79 4.26 -4.00
N TRP A 108 10.78 5.12 -3.74
CA TRP A 108 10.65 6.57 -3.83
C TRP A 108 10.28 7.02 -5.23
N ASP A 109 10.96 6.49 -6.24
CA ASP A 109 10.73 6.84 -7.64
C ASP A 109 9.38 6.32 -8.12
N THR A 110 8.99 5.10 -7.73
CA THR A 110 7.66 4.56 -8.02
C THR A 110 6.56 5.41 -7.40
N ALA A 111 6.70 5.81 -6.12
CA ALA A 111 5.72 6.66 -5.45
C ALA A 111 5.56 7.99 -6.19
N LYS A 112 6.66 8.66 -6.54
CA LYS A 112 6.61 9.92 -7.30
C LYS A 112 5.90 9.76 -8.63
N GLN A 113 6.25 8.73 -9.40
CA GLN A 113 5.68 8.47 -10.71
C GLN A 113 4.18 8.20 -10.63
N GLU A 114 3.76 7.28 -9.76
CA GLU A 114 2.38 6.84 -9.67
C GLU A 114 1.48 7.94 -9.08
N LEU A 115 1.95 8.66 -8.05
CA LEU A 115 1.18 9.78 -7.48
C LEU A 115 1.01 10.92 -8.49
N ALA A 116 2.04 11.23 -9.28
CA ALA A 116 1.92 12.22 -10.37
C ALA A 116 0.93 11.77 -11.44
N TYR A 117 1.00 10.50 -11.86
CA TYR A 117 0.07 9.91 -12.82
C TYR A 117 -1.38 10.02 -12.34
N TRP A 118 -1.70 9.52 -11.14
CA TRP A 118 -3.06 9.49 -10.63
C TRP A 118 -3.59 10.86 -10.23
N LYS A 119 -2.73 11.84 -9.93
CA LYS A 119 -3.17 13.23 -9.72
C LYS A 119 -3.82 13.84 -10.97
N ILE A 120 -3.36 13.47 -12.16
CA ILE A 120 -3.88 13.96 -13.45
C ILE A 120 -5.08 13.13 -13.91
N HIS A 121 -5.11 11.84 -13.58
CA HIS A 121 -6.15 10.89 -14.00
C HIS A 121 -7.23 10.67 -12.92
N LYS A 122 -7.44 11.64 -12.03
CA LYS A 122 -8.56 11.65 -11.08
C LYS A 122 -9.85 11.90 -11.86
N ASN A 123 -10.53 10.82 -12.27
CA ASN A 123 -11.91 10.89 -12.73
C ASN A 123 -12.84 11.27 -11.57
#